data_AF-A0A8H4AWF9-F1
#
_entry.id   AF-A0A8H4AWF9-F1
#
_cell.length_a   1.000
_cell.length_b   1.000
_cell.length_c   1.000
_cell.angle_alpha   90.00
_cell.angle_beta   90.00
_cell.angle_gamma   90.00
#
_symmetry.space_group_name_H-M   'P 1'
#
loop_
_entity.id
_entity.type
_entity.pdbx_description
1 polymer ?
#
loop_
_entity_poly.entity_id
_entity_poly.type
_entity_poly.pdbx_seq_one_letter_code
_entity_poly.pdbx_strand_id
1 'polypeptide(L)'
;MNVVLESPNHPAVGLKLAAMLGRGLLKEHYARVLKYGKLLPSSSSEVWVVHSTCQDDVTKDPYWPSDEELYKDLWVAHVWHNHKFLEVAIVGCWWENNQRYITGPYAI
;
A
#
# COMPACT_ATOMS: atom_id res chain seq x y z
N MET A 1 10.81 2.22 6.08
CA MET A 1 10.36 2.79 7.37
C MET A 1 9.02 2.16 7.75
N ASN A 2 8.75 1.90 9.03
CA ASN A 2 7.43 1.50 9.54
C ASN A 2 6.86 2.68 10.31
N VAL A 3 5.60 3.00 10.10
CA VAL A 3 4.87 4.03 10.84
C VAL A 3 3.58 3.40 11.33
N VAL A 4 3.22 3.61 12.58
CA VAL A 4 1.90 3.24 13.08
C VAL A 4 1.16 4.54 13.32
N LEU A 5 -0.02 4.68 12.71
CA LEU A 5 -0.92 5.79 12.98
C LEU A 5 -1.93 5.33 14.02
N GLU A 6 -1.92 5.98 15.18
CA GLU A 6 -2.87 5.73 16.25
C GLU A 6 -3.82 6.94 16.34
N SER A 7 -5.10 6.68 16.56
CA SER A 7 -6.08 7.71 16.84
C SER A 7 -6.96 7.24 18.00
N PRO A 8 -7.28 8.09 18.99
CA PRO A 8 -8.08 7.68 20.15
C PRO A 8 -9.46 7.12 19.79
N ASN A 9 -10.00 7.51 18.63
CA ASN A 9 -11.35 7.17 18.19
C ASN A 9 -11.39 6.22 16.98
N HIS A 10 -10.24 5.74 16.49
CA HIS A 10 -10.17 4.87 15.31
C HIS A 10 -9.20 3.70 15.53
N PRO A 11 -9.40 2.57 14.84
CA PRO A 11 -8.42 1.50 14.82
C PRO A 11 -7.04 2.02 14.40
N ALA A 12 -5.99 1.44 14.99
CA ALA A 12 -4.63 1.78 14.61
C ALA A 12 -4.37 1.30 13.17
N VAL A 13 -3.58 2.04 12.39
CA VAL A 13 -3.23 1.64 11.03
C VAL A 13 -1.73 1.45 10.94
N GLY A 14 -1.32 0.27 10.50
CA GLY A 14 0.09 -0.03 10.20
C GLY A 14 0.44 0.46 8.80
N LEU A 15 1.37 1.40 8.69
CA LEU A 15 1.91 1.87 7.42
C LEU A 15 3.33 1.36 7.20
N LYS A 16 3.55 0.79 6.02
CA LYS A 16 4.88 0.50 5.50
C LYS A 16 5.15 1.32 4.26
N LEU A 17 6.17 2.17 4.36
CA LEU A 17 6.64 2.95 3.22
C LEU A 17 7.73 2.18 2.45
N ALA A 18 7.48 1.99 1.16
CA ALA A 18 8.42 1.50 0.16
C ALA A 18 8.72 2.63 -0.84
N ALA A 19 9.99 2.99 -1.00
CA ALA A 19 10.41 3.98 -1.98
C ALA A 19 11.25 3.30 -3.06
N MET A 20 10.91 3.57 -4.34
CA MET A 20 11.72 3.19 -5.50
C MET A 20 12.07 1.69 -5.58
N LEU A 21 11.12 0.80 -5.27
CA LEU A 21 11.34 -0.65 -5.37
C LEU A 21 10.96 -1.16 -6.75
N GLY A 22 11.85 -1.93 -7.39
CA GLY A 22 11.47 -2.74 -8.56
C GLY A 22 10.47 -3.84 -8.18
N ARG A 23 9.73 -4.36 -9.17
CA ARG A 23 8.64 -5.34 -8.96
C ARG A 23 9.03 -6.56 -8.10
N GLY A 24 10.21 -7.12 -8.31
CA GLY A 24 10.70 -8.26 -7.52
C GLY A 24 10.85 -7.95 -6.03
N LEU A 25 11.45 -6.78 -5.71
CA LEU A 25 11.60 -6.31 -4.33
C LEU A 25 10.25 -5.93 -3.71
N LEU A 26 9.32 -5.41 -4.52
CA LEU A 26 7.97 -5.08 -4.09
C LEU A 26 7.17 -6.34 -3.70
N LYS A 27 7.30 -7.44 -4.45
CA LYS A 27 6.73 -8.74 -4.09
C LYS A 27 7.24 -9.25 -2.74
N GLU A 28 8.56 -9.23 -2.54
CA GLU A 28 9.15 -9.59 -1.25
C GLU A 28 8.67 -8.66 -0.13
N HIS A 29 8.45 -7.40 -0.47
CA HIS A 29 7.93 -6.40 0.46
C HIS A 29 6.53 -6.75 0.96
N TYR A 30 5.60 -7.12 0.08
CA TYR A 30 4.24 -7.52 0.45
C TYR A 30 4.23 -8.68 1.43
N ALA A 31 4.96 -9.75 1.12
CA ALA A 31 5.08 -10.91 2.00
C ALA A 31 5.67 -10.56 3.38
N ARG A 32 6.65 -9.64 3.43
CA ARG A 32 7.27 -9.19 4.68
C ARG A 32 6.32 -8.32 5.51
N VAL A 33 5.51 -7.48 4.86
CA VAL A 33 4.57 -6.60 5.54
C VAL A 33 3.46 -7.39 6.22
N LEU A 34 2.95 -8.45 5.57
CA LEU A 34 2.01 -9.38 6.21
C LEU A 34 2.59 -10.04 7.46
N LYS A 35 3.88 -10.40 7.46
CA LYS A 35 4.54 -10.93 8.67
C LYS A 35 4.63 -9.89 9.78
N TYR A 36 4.89 -8.63 9.42
CA TYR A 36 4.94 -7.52 10.38
C TYR A 36 3.56 -7.16 10.93
N GLY A 37 2.51 -7.19 10.09
CA GLY A 37 1.13 -6.95 10.49
C GLY A 37 0.69 -7.81 11.66
N LYS A 38 1.09 -9.08 11.66
CA LYS A 38 0.83 -10.02 12.77
C LYS A 38 1.49 -9.63 14.11
N LEU A 39 2.48 -8.74 14.08
CA LEU A 39 3.17 -8.23 15.27
C LEU A 39 2.62 -6.88 15.71
N LEU A 40 1.75 -6.24 14.92
CA LEU A 40 1.11 -4.99 15.31
C LEU A 40 0.10 -5.26 16.43
N PRO A 41 -0.22 -4.23 17.25
CA PRO A 41 -1.25 -4.34 18.27
C PRO A 41 -2.56 -4.87 17.67
N SER A 42 -3.29 -5.68 18.42
CA SER A 42 -4.59 -6.24 18.01
C SER A 42 -5.67 -5.18 17.75
N SER A 43 -5.40 -3.91 18.05
CA SER A 43 -6.22 -2.75 17.66
C SER A 43 -5.97 -2.29 16.22
N SER A 44 -4.99 -2.86 15.53
CA SER A 44 -4.76 -2.60 14.11
C SER A 44 -5.59 -3.51 13.23
N SER A 45 -6.51 -2.90 12.47
CA SER A 45 -7.45 -3.64 11.62
C SER A 45 -6.90 -3.92 10.22
N GLU A 46 -5.88 -3.17 9.78
CA GLU A 46 -5.39 -3.22 8.41
C GLU A 46 -3.92 -2.79 8.32
N VAL A 47 -3.23 -3.30 7.30
CA VAL A 47 -1.85 -2.95 7.02
C VAL A 47 -1.71 -2.43 5.60
N TRP A 48 -1.17 -1.22 5.50
CA TRP A 48 -0.99 -0.53 4.23
C TRP A 48 0.46 -0.60 3.77
N VAL A 49 0.65 -0.91 2.48
CA VAL A 49 1.89 -0.65 1.76
C VAL A 49 1.70 0.58 0.90
N VAL A 50 2.46 1.62 1.20
CA VAL A 50 2.54 2.82 0.36
C VAL A 50 3.82 2.72 -0.44
N HIS A 51 3.69 2.49 -1.74
CA HIS A 51 4.81 2.45 -2.66
C HIS A 51 4.90 3.78 -3.43
N SER A 52 5.91 4.58 -3.12
CA SER A 52 6.16 5.85 -3.77
C SER A 52 7.27 5.73 -4.81
N THR A 53 7.02 6.22 -6.02
CA THR A 53 7.97 6.14 -7.13
C THR A 53 7.76 7.25 -8.16
N CYS A 54 8.82 7.62 -8.85
CA CYS A 54 8.76 8.46 -10.06
C CYS A 54 8.83 7.66 -11.36
N GLN A 55 8.85 6.32 -11.27
CA GLN A 55 8.82 5.46 -12.45
C GLN A 55 7.52 5.65 -13.22
N ASP A 56 7.65 5.80 -14.53
CA ASP A 56 6.51 5.94 -15.43
C ASP A 56 5.57 4.74 -15.34
N ASP A 57 4.30 4.98 -15.66
CA ASP A 57 3.23 3.97 -15.78
C ASP A 57 2.85 3.21 -14.50
N VAL A 58 3.39 3.54 -13.33
CA VAL A 58 3.00 2.88 -12.06
C VAL A 58 1.49 3.04 -11.76
N THR A 59 0.83 4.07 -12.29
CA THR A 59 -0.63 4.25 -12.17
C THR A 59 -1.42 3.57 -13.28
N LYS A 60 -0.78 3.17 -14.39
CA LYS A 60 -1.42 2.50 -15.54
C LYS A 60 -1.28 0.98 -15.50
N ASP A 61 -0.10 0.49 -15.16
CA ASP A 61 0.21 -0.94 -14.92
C ASP A 61 0.93 -1.14 -13.56
N PRO A 62 0.26 -0.81 -12.44
CA PRO A 62 0.76 -1.07 -11.10
C PRO A 62 1.00 -2.56 -10.84
N TYR A 63 2.10 -2.87 -10.18
CA TYR A 63 2.32 -4.20 -9.64
C TYR A 63 1.50 -4.36 -8.36
N TRP A 64 0.44 -5.17 -8.43
CA TRP A 64 -0.43 -5.44 -7.30
C TRP A 64 -0.01 -6.70 -6.54
N PRO A 65 -0.31 -6.78 -5.23
CA PRO A 65 -0.27 -8.04 -4.50
C PRO A 65 -1.31 -9.04 -5.05
N SER A 66 -1.14 -10.30 -4.69
CA SER A 66 -2.12 -11.35 -5.01
C SER A 66 -3.41 -11.21 -4.20
N ASP A 67 -4.50 -11.79 -4.69
CA ASP A 67 -5.78 -11.77 -3.97
C ASP A 67 -5.70 -12.45 -2.60
N GLU A 68 -4.86 -13.48 -2.45
CA GLU A 68 -4.59 -14.13 -1.15
C GLU A 68 -3.90 -13.17 -0.16
N GLU A 69 -3.00 -12.31 -0.66
CA GLU A 69 -2.36 -11.30 0.16
C GLU A 69 -3.34 -10.18 0.54
N LEU A 70 -4.16 -9.72 -0.41
CA LEU A 70 -5.18 -8.71 -0.16
C LEU A 70 -6.24 -9.18 0.85
N TYR A 71 -6.66 -10.45 0.78
CA TYR A 71 -7.59 -11.06 1.72
C TYR A 71 -7.07 -11.10 3.17
N LYS A 72 -5.75 -10.98 3.37
CA LYS A 72 -5.11 -10.95 4.69
C LYS A 72 -4.90 -9.51 5.20
N ASP A 73 -5.84 -8.63 4.87
CA ASP A 73 -5.86 -7.20 5.24
C ASP A 73 -4.61 -6.41 4.80
N LEU A 74 -3.99 -6.83 3.69
CA LEU A 74 -2.93 -6.07 3.03
C LEU A 74 -3.55 -5.12 2.02
N TRP A 75 -3.49 -3.83 2.30
CA TRP A 75 -3.96 -2.79 1.39
C TRP A 75 -2.76 -2.09 0.77
N VAL A 76 -2.89 -1.65 -0.47
CA VAL A 76 -1.76 -1.06 -1.21
C VAL A 76 -2.17 0.24 -1.87
N ALA A 77 -1.36 1.27 -1.68
CA ALA A 77 -1.42 2.51 -2.44
C ALA A 77 -0.10 2.68 -3.21
N HIS A 78 -0.19 2.84 -4.53
CA HIS A 78 0.92 3.33 -5.34
C HIS A 78 0.79 4.84 -5.50
N VAL A 79 1.85 5.55 -5.15
CA VAL A 79 1.97 7.00 -5.29
C VAL A 79 3.01 7.27 -6.37
N TRP A 80 2.53 7.71 -7.52
CA TRP A 80 3.39 8.28 -8.53
C TRP A 80 3.64 9.76 -8.23
N HIS A 81 4.84 10.23 -8.51
CA HIS A 81 5.13 11.65 -8.52
C HIS A 81 6.15 11.99 -9.61
N ASN A 82 6.07 13.19 -10.18
CA ASN A 82 7.15 13.66 -11.05
C ASN A 82 8.42 13.98 -10.21
N HIS A 83 9.56 14.17 -10.88
CA HIS A 83 10.85 14.42 -10.20
C HIS A 83 10.87 15.67 -9.30
N LYS A 84 9.93 16.60 -9.53
CA LYS A 84 9.81 17.85 -8.75
C LYS A 84 8.71 17.78 -7.69
N PHE A 85 8.01 16.66 -7.57
CA PHE A 85 6.81 16.50 -6.71
C PHE A 85 5.72 17.57 -6.98
N LEU A 86 5.67 18.10 -8.21
CA LEU A 86 4.64 19.08 -8.61
C LEU A 86 3.35 18.40 -9.07
N GLU A 87 3.47 17.13 -9.44
CA GLU A 87 2.35 16.29 -9.84
C GLU A 87 2.45 15.01 -9.04
N VAL A 88 1.34 14.63 -8.41
CA VAL A 88 1.21 13.39 -7.65
C VAL A 88 -0.06 12.68 -8.13
N ALA A 89 0.03 11.38 -8.33
CA ALA A 89 -1.12 10.54 -8.66
C ALA A 89 -1.13 9.29 -7.79
N ILE A 90 -2.30 8.91 -7.28
CA ILE A 90 -2.47 7.75 -6.40
C ILE A 90 -3.42 6.75 -7.04
N VAL A 91 -3.04 5.46 -6.98
CA VAL A 91 -3.93 4.33 -7.23
C VAL A 91 -3.92 3.39 -6.02
N GLY A 92 -5.09 2.92 -5.61
CA GLY A 92 -5.27 2.00 -4.49
C GLY A 92 -5.75 0.63 -4.93
N CYS A 93 -5.38 -0.40 -4.18
CA CYS A 93 -5.93 -1.75 -4.28
C CYS A 93 -6.13 -2.36 -2.89
N TRP A 94 -7.33 -2.87 -2.63
CA TRP A 94 -7.68 -3.54 -1.38
C TRP A 94 -8.71 -4.64 -1.62
N TRP A 95 -8.93 -5.45 -0.58
CA TRP A 95 -10.00 -6.44 -0.54
C TRP A 95 -11.03 -6.02 0.51
N GLU A 96 -12.29 -6.01 0.12
CA GLU A 96 -13.41 -5.69 1.01
C GLU A 96 -14.66 -6.39 0.48
N ASN A 97 -15.62 -6.74 1.34
CA ASN A 97 -16.89 -7.36 0.91
C ASN A 97 -16.72 -8.57 -0.03
N ASN A 98 -15.68 -9.38 0.21
CA ASN A 98 -15.33 -10.56 -0.58
C ASN A 98 -15.03 -10.27 -2.07
N GLN A 99 -14.55 -9.06 -2.38
CA GLN A 99 -14.10 -8.68 -3.71
C GLN A 99 -12.90 -7.75 -3.67
N ARG A 100 -12.17 -7.75 -4.80
CA ARG A 100 -11.03 -6.86 -5.02
C ARG A 100 -11.49 -5.53 -5.59
N TYR A 101 -11.00 -4.44 -5.00
CA TYR A 101 -11.20 -3.09 -5.48
C TYR A 101 -9.90 -2.48 -5.98
N ILE A 102 -9.98 -1.73 -7.07
CA ILE A 102 -8.87 -0.95 -7.64
C ILE A 102 -9.41 0.44 -7.98
N THR A 103 -8.73 1.50 -7.57
CA THR A 103 -9.11 2.86 -7.97
C THR A 103 -8.53 3.23 -9.33
N GLY A 104 -9.18 4.17 -10.01
CA GLY A 104 -8.51 4.96 -11.05
C GLY A 104 -7.43 5.88 -10.45
N PRO A 105 -6.55 6.46 -11.28
CA PRO A 105 -5.57 7.43 -10.83
C PRO A 105 -6.26 8.69 -10.31
N TYR A 106 -6.02 9.02 -9.05
CA TYR A 106 -6.45 10.28 -8.44
C TYR A 106 -5.26 11.25 -8.40
N ALA A 107 -5.37 12.38 -9.10
CA ALA A 107 -4.35 13.42 -9.07
C ALA A 107 -4.55 14.33 -7.83
N ILE A 108 -3.44 14.69 -7.18
CA ILE A 108 -3.41 15.55 -5.98
C ILE A 108 -2.68 16.85 -6.30
#